data_AF-A0A1H3FA89-F1
#
_entry.id   AF-A0A1H3FA89-F1
#
_cell.length_a   1.000
_cell.length_b   1.000
_cell.length_c   1.000
_cell.angle_alpha   90.00
_cell.angle_beta   90.00
_cell.angle_gamma   90.00
#
_symmetry.space_group_name_H-M   'P 1'
#
loop_
_entity.id
_entity.type
_entity.pdbx_description
1 polymer ?
#
loop_
_entity_poly.entity_id
_entity_poly.type
_entity_poly.pdbx_seq_one_letter_code
_entity_poly.pdbx_strand_id
1 'polypeptide(L)'
;MSAHQHYFLYDRVAAFYEAFLIHLDVEGALAILSRDVCAVSSGRDGVNHNFDEVAASLTQSIDLLAKDDAHYDFIIRGYCEIQNTAEVWTCLFQLITVKVVGPATFHFTRRATFTFKAEESTYRACAIHVSAPTLLLLEGEVYPQKYTQDLLSDTQLKTTSPIDLFHSLSDDIRKDPLTQVLNRKEATRLINQSLRRETQKLVLLIVDVDNFKTVNDQIGHYYGDIVLAQLAQELKNTFQATDVVGRIGGDEFFVFLEDYSSLEDVYKSAQRICTLFDRTYVENGASVSISASIGIAISPEHGATFEDLYRAADTALYAAKGKGKGSYVVYHPQLENGGISASTGCVSMDYWLKGFPDGKTKFIFKLLYGAKDFMAKAQIALGMIAQHFDFSRGYLMEFSPDGQYLSNTLEWCAQGIQSQIQNFQHIPITHFETTVKLLRQTGLFIITNVDELPSGTERQAYAAQDIRSLILFGVKDRGTINALVGFDDCLKERTFTPEEIDDLSTLSHLIGALLFYNQRNGTDQIEA
;
A
#
# COMPACT_ATOMS: atom_id res chain seq x y z
N MET A 1 -23.17 -8.62 -24.10
CA MET A 1 -23.80 -7.30 -24.25
C MET A 1 -24.92 -7.20 -23.22
N SER A 2 -24.59 -6.76 -22.00
CA SER A 2 -25.55 -6.39 -20.97
C SER A 2 -25.73 -4.87 -21.02
N ALA A 3 -26.95 -4.38 -20.82
CA ALA A 3 -27.38 -2.98 -20.96
C ALA A 3 -26.32 -1.97 -20.46
N HIS A 4 -25.61 -1.33 -21.38
CA HIS A 4 -24.67 -0.27 -21.06
C HIS A 4 -25.47 0.96 -20.61
N GLN A 5 -25.27 1.40 -19.37
CA GLN A 5 -25.50 2.80 -19.02
C GLN A 5 -24.69 3.64 -20.01
N HIS A 6 -25.35 4.40 -20.87
CA HIS A 6 -24.69 5.45 -21.64
C HIS A 6 -24.31 6.55 -20.65
N TYR A 7 -23.04 6.56 -20.27
CA TYR A 7 -22.43 7.62 -19.50
C TYR A 7 -22.31 8.88 -20.35
N PHE A 8 -22.54 10.05 -19.76
CA PHE A 8 -22.69 11.33 -20.47
C PHE A 8 -21.34 11.90 -20.97
N LEU A 9 -20.25 11.61 -20.26
CA LEU A 9 -18.90 12.14 -20.43
C LEU A 9 -17.84 11.06 -20.68
N TYR A 10 -18.21 9.77 -20.66
CA TYR A 10 -17.28 8.67 -20.90
C TYR A 10 -16.52 8.83 -22.21
N ASP A 11 -17.22 9.14 -23.29
CA ASP A 11 -16.62 9.30 -24.62
C ASP A 11 -15.58 10.43 -24.65
N ARG A 12 -15.74 11.47 -23.81
CA ARG A 12 -14.75 12.56 -23.71
C ARG A 12 -13.49 12.14 -22.98
N VAL A 13 -13.65 11.37 -21.90
CA VAL A 13 -12.51 10.79 -21.17
C VAL A 13 -11.78 9.79 -22.06
N ALA A 14 -12.50 8.93 -22.78
CA ALA A 14 -11.92 8.01 -23.74
C ALA A 14 -11.18 8.75 -24.86
N ALA A 15 -11.79 9.78 -25.46
CA ALA A 15 -11.16 10.60 -26.50
C ALA A 15 -9.86 11.28 -26.02
N PHE A 16 -9.82 11.73 -24.76
CA PHE A 16 -8.60 12.28 -24.18
C PHE A 16 -7.46 11.25 -24.16
N TYR A 17 -7.72 10.03 -23.66
CA TYR A 17 -6.68 8.99 -23.58
C TYR A 17 -6.35 8.36 -24.93
N GLU A 18 -7.30 8.31 -25.87
CA GLU A 18 -7.06 7.89 -27.25
C GLU A 18 -6.11 8.88 -27.95
N ALA A 19 -6.36 10.19 -27.82
CA ALA A 19 -5.44 11.21 -28.30
C ALA A 19 -4.08 11.13 -27.58
N PHE A 20 -4.07 11.02 -26.25
CA PHE A 20 -2.85 11.09 -25.45
C PHE A 20 -1.95 9.84 -25.52
N LEU A 21 -2.50 8.63 -25.41
CA LEU A 21 -1.72 7.38 -25.34
C LEU A 21 -1.59 6.68 -26.70
N ILE A 22 -2.64 6.67 -27.51
CA ILE A 22 -2.66 5.87 -28.75
C ILE A 22 -2.17 6.71 -29.94
N HIS A 23 -2.73 7.90 -30.12
CA HIS A 23 -2.42 8.75 -31.28
C HIS A 23 -1.27 9.71 -31.05
N LEU A 24 -0.84 9.91 -29.80
CA LEU A 24 0.19 10.87 -29.41
C LEU A 24 -0.10 12.28 -29.95
N ASP A 25 -1.39 12.66 -29.92
CA ASP A 25 -1.94 13.91 -30.45
C ASP A 25 -2.18 14.91 -29.32
N VAL A 26 -1.27 15.89 -29.22
CA VAL A 26 -1.34 16.98 -28.24
C VAL A 26 -2.59 17.83 -28.46
N GLU A 27 -2.92 18.18 -29.71
CA GLU A 27 -4.07 19.06 -29.99
C GLU A 27 -5.39 18.35 -29.68
N GLY A 28 -5.50 17.06 -30.03
CA GLY A 28 -6.64 16.22 -29.66
C GLY A 28 -6.84 16.10 -28.15
N ALA A 29 -5.75 15.90 -27.39
CA ALA A 29 -5.83 15.83 -25.92
C ALA A 29 -6.23 17.19 -25.31
N LEU A 30 -5.68 18.29 -25.82
CA LEU A 30 -6.00 19.65 -25.36
C LEU A 30 -7.43 20.09 -25.70
N ALA A 31 -8.02 19.58 -26.78
CA ALA A 31 -9.37 19.94 -27.22
C ALA A 31 -10.46 19.59 -26.19
N ILE A 32 -10.18 18.62 -25.31
CA ILE A 32 -11.10 18.21 -24.23
C ILE A 32 -10.99 19.13 -23.00
N LEU A 33 -9.94 19.96 -22.91
CA LEU A 33 -9.64 20.76 -21.72
C LEU A 33 -10.24 22.17 -21.80
N SER A 34 -10.65 22.66 -20.64
CA SER A 34 -11.01 24.07 -20.43
C SER A 34 -9.76 24.94 -20.39
N ARG A 35 -9.89 26.24 -20.71
CA ARG A 35 -8.81 27.21 -20.56
C ARG A 35 -8.44 27.50 -19.10
N ASP A 36 -9.32 27.20 -18.15
CA ASP A 36 -9.05 27.31 -16.71
C ASP A 36 -8.58 25.99 -16.07
N VAL A 37 -8.20 25.00 -16.89
CA VAL A 37 -7.80 23.67 -16.41
C VAL A 37 -6.61 23.72 -15.45
N CYS A 38 -6.71 22.96 -14.37
CA CYS A 38 -5.59 22.57 -13.52
C CYS A 38 -5.37 21.06 -13.58
N ALA A 39 -4.11 20.62 -13.45
CA ALA A 39 -3.79 19.20 -13.41
C ALA A 39 -2.91 18.87 -12.20
N VAL A 40 -3.30 17.86 -11.45
CA VAL A 40 -2.54 17.33 -10.33
C VAL A 40 -2.09 15.92 -10.69
N SER A 41 -0.80 15.73 -10.89
CA SER A 41 -0.18 14.41 -10.93
C SER A 41 0.50 14.17 -9.60
N SER A 42 0.31 12.99 -9.00
CA SER A 42 1.03 12.64 -7.78
C SER A 42 2.43 12.06 -8.04
N GLY A 43 2.88 12.05 -9.30
CA GLY A 43 4.23 11.66 -9.72
C GLY A 43 5.23 12.82 -9.73
N ARG A 44 6.35 12.63 -10.45
CA ARG A 44 7.50 13.59 -10.54
C ARG A 44 7.12 14.98 -11.04
N ASP A 45 5.98 15.11 -11.71
CA ASP A 45 5.53 16.34 -12.34
C ASP A 45 4.47 16.95 -11.41
N GLY A 46 4.84 18.00 -10.68
CA GLY A 46 4.02 18.62 -9.64
C GLY A 46 2.67 19.20 -10.12
N VAL A 47 2.08 20.06 -9.30
CA VAL A 47 0.79 20.70 -9.62
C VAL A 47 0.95 21.68 -10.78
N ASN A 48 0.20 21.47 -11.87
CA ASN A 48 0.04 22.43 -12.96
C ASN A 48 -1.18 23.30 -12.69
N HIS A 49 -0.98 24.61 -12.60
CA HIS A 49 -1.97 25.57 -12.11
C HIS A 49 -2.79 26.23 -13.22
N ASN A 50 -2.38 26.10 -14.49
CA ASN A 50 -3.06 26.73 -15.61
C ASN A 50 -2.89 25.92 -16.92
N PHE A 51 -3.66 26.30 -17.94
CA PHE A 51 -3.67 25.63 -19.24
C PHE A 51 -2.30 25.54 -19.92
N ASP A 52 -1.48 26.59 -19.87
CA ASP A 52 -0.19 26.61 -20.55
C ASP A 52 0.80 25.63 -19.91
N GLU A 53 0.78 25.52 -18.57
CA GLU A 53 1.55 24.53 -17.83
C GLU A 53 1.07 23.10 -18.14
N VAL A 54 -0.25 22.88 -18.19
CA VAL A 54 -0.82 21.57 -18.56
C VAL A 54 -0.44 21.21 -20.01
N ALA A 55 -0.51 22.16 -20.94
CA ALA A 55 -0.14 21.95 -22.34
C ALA A 55 1.36 21.63 -22.50
N ALA A 56 2.23 22.34 -21.80
CA ALA A 56 3.67 22.06 -21.80
C ALA A 56 3.97 20.65 -21.25
N SER A 57 3.33 20.28 -20.13
CA SER A 57 3.50 18.97 -19.50
C SER A 57 2.98 17.82 -20.37
N LEU A 58 1.83 18.00 -21.02
CA LEU A 58 1.29 17.01 -21.98
C LEU A 58 2.20 16.85 -23.19
N THR A 59 2.68 17.95 -23.76
CA THR A 59 3.62 17.94 -24.90
C THR A 59 4.89 17.18 -24.53
N GLN A 60 5.49 17.49 -23.38
CA GLN A 60 6.68 16.81 -22.89
C GLN A 60 6.43 15.31 -22.68
N SER A 61 5.27 14.93 -22.13
CA SER A 61 4.90 13.53 -21.91
C SER A 61 4.74 12.78 -23.22
N ILE A 62 4.06 13.37 -24.20
CA ILE A 62 3.89 12.79 -25.55
C ILE A 62 5.24 12.65 -26.25
N ASP A 63 6.12 13.65 -26.16
CA ASP A 63 7.49 13.58 -26.73
C ASP A 63 8.31 12.44 -26.12
N LEU A 64 8.10 12.11 -24.85
CA LEU A 64 8.75 10.98 -24.19
C LEU A 64 8.16 9.65 -24.64
N LEU A 65 6.83 9.55 -24.74
CA LEU A 65 6.15 8.35 -25.26
C LEU A 65 6.53 8.07 -26.71
N ALA A 66 6.63 9.10 -27.55
CA ALA A 66 7.03 8.99 -28.96
C ALA A 66 8.48 8.50 -29.15
N LYS A 67 9.33 8.68 -28.14
CA LYS A 67 10.72 8.18 -28.12
C LYS A 67 10.84 6.78 -27.53
N ASP A 68 9.78 6.27 -26.91
CA ASP A 68 9.72 4.93 -26.34
C ASP A 68 9.41 3.93 -27.46
N ASP A 69 10.21 2.87 -27.60
CA ASP A 69 10.01 1.82 -28.60
C ASP A 69 8.90 0.85 -28.14
N ALA A 70 7.69 1.40 -28.00
CA ALA A 70 6.55 0.72 -27.41
C ALA A 70 5.22 1.13 -28.06
N HIS A 71 4.27 0.20 -28.09
CA HIS A 71 2.89 0.50 -28.40
C HIS A 71 2.09 0.70 -27.10
N TYR A 72 1.21 1.70 -27.08
CA TYR A 72 0.40 2.02 -25.93
C TYR A 72 -1.08 1.85 -26.23
N ASP A 73 -1.81 1.32 -25.26
CA ASP A 73 -3.27 1.20 -25.26
C ASP A 73 -3.78 1.49 -23.84
N PHE A 74 -5.10 1.56 -23.65
CA PHE A 74 -5.69 1.81 -22.35
C PHE A 74 -7.03 1.12 -22.14
N ILE A 75 -7.32 0.84 -20.88
CA ILE A 75 -8.61 0.30 -20.44
C ILE A 75 -9.13 1.21 -19.34
N ILE A 76 -10.35 1.73 -19.51
CA ILE A 76 -11.10 2.42 -18.46
C ILE A 76 -11.99 1.39 -17.76
N ARG A 77 -11.79 1.20 -16.45
CA ARG A 77 -12.61 0.32 -15.61
C ARG A 77 -13.27 1.10 -14.47
N GLY A 78 -14.43 0.61 -14.01
CA GLY A 78 -15.13 1.18 -12.86
C GLY A 78 -15.50 2.65 -13.04
N TYR A 79 -15.89 3.04 -14.25
CA TYR A 79 -16.22 4.41 -14.57
C TYR A 79 -17.51 4.85 -13.89
N CYS A 80 -17.46 6.02 -13.25
CA CYS A 80 -18.58 6.62 -12.55
C CYS A 80 -18.64 8.12 -12.86
N GLU A 81 -19.85 8.66 -13.00
CA GLU A 81 -20.10 10.09 -13.13
C GLU A 81 -20.91 10.57 -11.94
N ILE A 82 -20.41 11.61 -11.27
CA ILE A 82 -21.07 12.29 -10.18
C ILE A 82 -21.44 13.68 -10.69
N GLN A 83 -22.73 13.96 -10.76
CA GLN A 83 -23.20 15.32 -11.01
C GLN A 83 -23.04 16.14 -9.72
N ASN A 84 -22.10 17.08 -9.70
CA ASN A 84 -21.89 17.95 -8.55
C ASN A 84 -22.89 19.12 -8.56
N THR A 85 -23.13 19.69 -9.75
CA THR A 85 -24.12 20.74 -9.99
C THR A 85 -24.74 20.55 -11.38
N ALA A 86 -25.73 21.37 -11.76
CA ALA A 86 -26.31 21.32 -13.10
C ALA A 86 -25.25 21.48 -14.22
N GLU A 87 -24.19 22.23 -13.95
CA GLU A 87 -23.16 22.59 -14.93
C GLU A 87 -21.86 21.81 -14.75
N VAL A 88 -21.76 20.93 -13.74
CA VAL A 88 -20.48 20.31 -13.36
C VAL A 88 -20.63 18.84 -13.02
N TRP A 89 -19.78 18.04 -13.63
CA TRP A 89 -19.68 16.61 -13.43
C TRP A 89 -18.26 16.19 -13.08
N THR A 90 -18.13 15.21 -12.19
CA THR A 90 -16.85 14.56 -11.90
C THR A 90 -16.92 13.10 -12.32
N CYS A 91 -15.96 12.71 -13.15
CA CYS A 91 -15.77 11.36 -13.63
C CYS A 91 -14.67 10.71 -12.81
N LEU A 92 -14.92 9.53 -12.25
CA LEU A 92 -13.95 8.73 -11.51
C LEU A 92 -13.79 7.39 -12.19
N PHE A 93 -12.56 6.94 -12.38
CA PHE A 93 -12.29 5.67 -13.03
C PHE A 93 -10.90 5.14 -12.70
N GLN A 94 -10.73 3.85 -12.94
CA GLN A 94 -9.45 3.19 -12.96
C GLN A 94 -8.94 3.20 -14.40
N LEU A 95 -7.78 3.82 -14.62
CA LEU A 95 -7.06 3.77 -15.89
C LEU A 95 -6.02 2.66 -15.81
N ILE A 96 -6.10 1.71 -16.73
CA ILE A 96 -5.05 0.73 -16.95
C ILE A 96 -4.36 1.12 -18.25
N THR A 97 -3.14 1.66 -18.16
CA THR A 97 -2.30 1.87 -19.34
C THR A 97 -1.62 0.56 -19.70
N VAL A 98 -1.77 0.14 -20.94
CA VAL A 98 -1.12 -1.05 -21.49
C VAL A 98 0.08 -0.57 -22.30
N LYS A 99 1.27 -1.06 -21.98
CA LYS A 99 2.50 -0.81 -22.75
C LYS A 99 3.00 -2.12 -23.32
N VAL A 100 3.16 -2.21 -24.63
CA VAL A 100 3.64 -3.39 -25.35
C VAL A 100 5.02 -3.10 -25.92
N VAL A 101 6.03 -3.88 -25.49
CA VAL A 101 7.42 -3.80 -25.97
C VAL A 101 7.83 -5.17 -26.49
N GLY A 102 7.86 -5.33 -27.82
CA GLY A 102 8.05 -6.64 -28.44
C GLY A 102 6.99 -7.65 -27.96
N PRO A 103 7.37 -8.81 -27.38
CA PRO A 103 6.42 -9.78 -26.83
C PRO A 103 5.93 -9.47 -25.42
N ALA A 104 6.52 -8.48 -24.73
CA ALA A 104 6.17 -8.16 -23.34
C ALA A 104 5.03 -7.14 -23.29
N THR A 105 4.04 -7.40 -22.43
CA THR A 105 2.92 -6.48 -22.14
C THR A 105 2.96 -6.09 -20.66
N PHE A 106 2.99 -4.80 -20.39
CA PHE A 106 2.98 -4.22 -19.06
C PHE A 106 1.67 -3.50 -18.82
N HIS A 107 1.08 -3.70 -17.63
CA HIS A 107 -0.16 -3.04 -17.22
C HIS A 107 0.14 -2.09 -16.06
N PHE A 108 -0.13 -0.80 -16.26
CA PHE A 108 0.02 0.22 -15.24
C PHE A 108 -1.34 0.71 -14.80
N THR A 109 -1.73 0.34 -13.59
CA THR A 109 -3.00 0.73 -13.00
C THR A 109 -2.85 2.05 -12.24
N ARG A 110 -3.73 3.00 -12.55
CA ARG A 110 -3.81 4.32 -11.92
C ARG A 110 -5.28 4.65 -11.61
N ARG A 111 -5.51 5.46 -10.59
CA ARG A 111 -6.82 6.09 -10.38
C ARG A 111 -6.79 7.46 -11.04
N ALA A 112 -7.85 7.77 -11.78
CA ALA A 112 -7.97 9.03 -12.48
C ALA A 112 -9.32 9.67 -12.21
N THR A 113 -9.30 11.00 -12.11
CA THR A 113 -10.46 11.84 -11.88
C THR A 113 -10.45 12.99 -12.89
N PHE A 114 -11.55 13.16 -13.60
CA PHE A 114 -11.76 14.30 -14.49
C PHE A 114 -12.97 15.08 -14.01
N THR A 115 -12.81 16.37 -13.77
CA THR A 115 -13.95 17.26 -13.56
C THR A 115 -14.21 18.05 -14.82
N PHE A 116 -15.44 17.96 -15.28
CA PHE A 116 -15.95 18.70 -16.42
C PHE A 116 -16.90 19.81 -15.97
N LYS A 117 -16.77 20.96 -16.63
CA LYS A 117 -17.69 22.10 -16.52
C LYS A 117 -18.35 22.35 -17.87
N ALA A 118 -19.61 22.79 -17.85
CA ALA A 118 -20.33 23.21 -19.03
C ALA A 118 -19.72 24.49 -19.62
N GLU A 119 -19.50 24.48 -20.93
CA GLU A 119 -19.03 25.62 -21.72
C GLU A 119 -19.83 25.68 -23.02
N GLU A 120 -20.58 26.77 -23.23
CA GLU A 120 -21.42 27.08 -24.40
C GLU A 120 -22.28 25.91 -24.93
N SER A 121 -21.69 24.96 -25.66
CA SER A 121 -22.34 23.83 -26.31
C SER A 121 -21.76 22.45 -25.93
N THR A 122 -20.85 22.41 -24.96
CA THR A 122 -20.06 21.22 -24.63
C THR A 122 -19.67 21.19 -23.15
N TYR A 123 -19.07 20.08 -22.72
CA TYR A 123 -18.41 19.98 -21.42
C TYR A 123 -16.90 19.85 -21.64
N ARG A 124 -16.12 20.64 -20.91
CA ARG A 124 -14.65 20.61 -20.95
C ARG A 124 -14.06 20.33 -19.59
N ALA A 125 -12.94 19.61 -19.56
CA ALA A 125 -12.27 19.22 -18.33
C ALA A 125 -11.55 20.44 -17.74
N CYS A 126 -11.95 20.87 -16.55
CA CYS A 126 -11.33 21.96 -15.80
C CYS A 126 -10.44 21.47 -14.64
N ALA A 127 -10.51 20.18 -14.29
CA ALA A 127 -9.53 19.56 -13.40
C ALA A 127 -9.23 18.13 -13.82
N ILE A 128 -7.94 17.78 -13.83
CA ILE A 128 -7.47 16.41 -14.06
C ILE A 128 -6.62 15.98 -12.88
N HIS A 129 -6.90 14.80 -12.36
CA HIS A 129 -6.02 14.14 -11.40
C HIS A 129 -5.70 12.72 -11.85
N VAL A 130 -4.43 12.37 -11.82
CA VAL A 130 -3.97 11.01 -12.11
C VAL A 130 -2.98 10.60 -11.02
N SER A 131 -3.28 9.52 -10.31
CA SER A 131 -2.38 8.99 -9.30
C SER A 131 -1.11 8.42 -9.93
N ALA A 132 -0.04 8.33 -9.15
CA ALA A 132 1.07 7.44 -9.44
C ALA A 132 0.55 6.00 -9.72
N PRO A 133 1.27 5.19 -10.53
CA PRO A 133 0.99 3.77 -10.63
C PRO A 133 0.91 3.15 -9.23
N THR A 134 -0.03 2.23 -9.01
CA THR A 134 -0.27 1.63 -7.68
C THR A 134 0.99 1.10 -6.99
N LEU A 135 2.02 0.73 -7.79
CA LEU A 135 3.35 0.32 -7.33
C LEU A 135 4.18 1.38 -6.56
N LEU A 136 3.76 2.65 -6.52
CA LEU A 136 4.55 3.77 -5.93
C LEU A 136 3.81 4.61 -4.88
N LEU A 137 2.63 4.19 -4.42
CA LEU A 137 1.87 4.97 -3.43
C LEU A 137 2.46 4.84 -2.02
N LEU A 138 3.08 5.91 -1.53
CA LEU A 138 3.39 6.11 -0.11
C LEU A 138 2.11 6.49 0.67
N GLU A 139 2.05 6.14 1.96
CA GLU A 139 1.04 6.67 2.89
C GLU A 139 1.08 8.21 2.87
N GLY A 140 0.02 8.84 2.34
CA GLY A 140 -0.17 10.30 2.44
C GLY A 140 -0.44 11.09 1.16
N GLU A 141 -0.58 10.47 -0.01
CA GLU A 141 -0.94 11.24 -1.22
C GLU A 141 -2.38 11.78 -1.19
N VAL A 142 -2.50 13.07 -1.46
CA VAL A 142 -3.73 13.89 -1.34
C VAL A 142 -4.65 13.64 -2.54
N TYR A 143 -5.91 13.30 -2.26
CA TYR A 143 -6.96 13.09 -3.26
C TYR A 143 -7.75 14.38 -3.50
N PRO A 144 -7.86 14.93 -4.72
CA PRO A 144 -8.60 16.16 -4.96
C PRO A 144 -9.99 15.86 -5.55
N GLN A 145 -10.94 15.44 -4.72
CA GLN A 145 -12.35 15.82 -4.99
C GLN A 145 -12.59 17.30 -4.61
N LYS A 146 -11.74 17.86 -3.75
CA LYS A 146 -11.94 19.18 -3.13
C LYS A 146 -11.57 20.37 -4.02
N TYR A 147 -10.51 20.25 -4.84
CA TYR A 147 -10.13 21.31 -5.79
C TYR A 147 -11.26 21.70 -6.75
N THR A 148 -12.12 20.73 -7.06
CA THR A 148 -13.28 20.92 -7.93
C THR A 148 -14.38 21.74 -7.27
N GLN A 149 -14.77 21.44 -6.03
CA GLN A 149 -15.83 22.21 -5.34
C GLN A 149 -15.38 23.64 -5.01
N ASP A 150 -14.10 23.84 -4.72
CA ASP A 150 -13.54 25.16 -4.42
C ASP A 150 -13.46 26.06 -5.66
N LEU A 151 -13.05 25.54 -6.83
CA LEU A 151 -13.08 26.29 -8.10
C LEU A 151 -14.50 26.67 -8.56
N LEU A 152 -15.50 25.87 -8.19
CA LEU A 152 -16.88 26.02 -8.66
C LEU A 152 -17.76 26.87 -7.74
N SER A 153 -17.29 27.18 -6.55
CA SER A 153 -17.95 28.13 -5.65
C SER A 153 -17.69 29.60 -6.02
N ASP A 154 -16.83 29.86 -7.01
CA ASP A 154 -16.34 31.21 -7.28
C ASP A 154 -16.98 31.87 -8.51
N THR A 155 -18.27 32.18 -8.38
CA THR A 155 -18.86 33.28 -9.17
C THR A 155 -19.26 34.50 -8.34
N GLN A 156 -19.10 34.48 -7.00
CA GLN A 156 -19.54 35.61 -6.15
C GLN A 156 -18.73 35.93 -4.87
N LEU A 157 -17.44 35.59 -4.73
CA LEU A 157 -16.69 35.95 -3.51
C LEU A 157 -15.89 37.26 -3.62
N LYS A 158 -16.61 38.38 -3.56
CA LYS A 158 -16.01 39.67 -3.17
C LYS A 158 -15.99 39.92 -1.65
N THR A 159 -16.57 39.06 -0.80
CA THR A 159 -16.82 39.44 0.61
C THR A 159 -16.86 38.28 1.62
N THR A 160 -16.00 37.27 1.54
CA THR A 160 -15.86 36.33 2.66
C THR A 160 -14.39 36.19 3.04
N SER A 161 -14.11 36.41 4.32
CA SER A 161 -12.76 36.39 4.86
C SER A 161 -12.12 35.01 4.62
N PRO A 162 -10.84 34.93 4.23
CA PRO A 162 -10.09 33.68 4.08
C PRO A 162 -10.19 32.70 5.27
N ILE A 163 -10.55 33.20 6.45
CA ILE A 163 -10.70 32.45 7.69
C ILE A 163 -11.94 31.54 7.66
N ASP A 164 -13.07 31.97 7.09
CA ASP A 164 -14.30 31.18 7.07
C ASP A 164 -14.23 30.05 6.02
N LEU A 165 -13.55 30.30 4.90
CA LEU A 165 -13.20 29.30 3.89
C LEU A 165 -12.22 28.27 4.47
N PHE A 166 -11.22 28.71 5.25
CA PHE A 166 -10.30 27.79 5.94
C PHE A 166 -11.03 26.87 6.92
N HIS A 167 -12.08 27.34 7.61
CA HIS A 167 -12.88 26.56 8.56
C HIS A 167 -13.79 25.50 7.92
N SER A 168 -14.43 25.78 6.77
CA SER A 168 -15.19 24.76 6.03
C SER A 168 -14.27 23.76 5.32
N LEU A 169 -13.11 24.22 4.83
CA LEU A 169 -12.08 23.38 4.23
C LEU A 169 -11.41 22.44 5.25
N SER A 170 -11.43 22.77 6.54
CA SER A 170 -10.85 21.89 7.55
C SER A 170 -11.71 20.64 7.77
N ASP A 171 -13.04 20.69 7.66
CA ASP A 171 -13.90 19.58 8.07
C ASP A 171 -13.94 18.37 7.11
N ASP A 172 -13.67 18.54 5.81
CA ASP A 172 -13.60 17.40 4.87
C ASP A 172 -12.18 16.85 4.66
N ILE A 173 -11.13 17.62 4.98
CA ILE A 173 -9.75 17.09 5.05
C ILE A 173 -9.59 16.13 6.26
N ARG A 174 -10.56 16.17 7.18
CA ARG A 174 -10.58 15.41 8.42
C ARG A 174 -11.27 14.05 8.28
N LYS A 175 -11.97 13.79 7.18
CA LYS A 175 -12.79 12.58 6.98
C LYS A 175 -12.21 11.64 5.93
N ASP A 176 -12.57 10.36 6.02
CA ASP A 176 -12.31 9.35 5.01
C ASP A 176 -13.33 9.47 3.87
N PRO A 177 -12.90 9.54 2.60
CA PRO A 177 -13.79 9.85 1.48
C PRO A 177 -14.87 8.79 1.22
N LEU A 178 -14.59 7.52 1.50
CA LEU A 178 -15.57 6.44 1.32
C LEU A 178 -16.60 6.42 2.46
N THR A 179 -16.12 6.55 3.70
CA THR A 179 -16.92 6.21 4.88
C THR A 179 -17.42 7.41 5.68
N GLN A 180 -16.92 8.62 5.42
CA GLN A 180 -17.33 9.89 6.05
C GLN A 180 -17.14 9.95 7.59
N VAL A 181 -16.50 8.94 8.18
CA VAL A 181 -15.88 9.01 9.53
C VAL A 181 -14.53 9.69 9.43
N LEU A 182 -13.87 9.95 10.55
CA LEU A 182 -12.57 10.62 10.52
C LEU A 182 -11.53 9.77 9.76
N ASN A 183 -10.66 10.42 9.00
CA ASN A 183 -9.49 9.74 8.47
C ASN A 183 -8.42 9.57 9.56
N ARG A 184 -7.49 8.65 9.31
CA ARG A 184 -6.39 8.35 10.24
C ARG A 184 -5.63 9.58 10.70
N LYS A 185 -5.27 10.49 9.78
CA LYS A 185 -4.46 11.68 10.12
C LYS A 185 -5.14 12.55 11.16
N GLU A 186 -6.40 12.90 10.92
CA GLU A 186 -7.13 13.76 11.86
C GLU A 186 -7.42 13.05 13.17
N ALA A 187 -7.85 11.80 13.10
CA ALA A 187 -8.24 11.10 14.31
C ALA A 187 -7.01 10.78 15.19
N THR A 188 -5.83 10.50 14.61
CA THR A 188 -4.55 10.49 15.35
C THR A 188 -4.23 11.85 15.98
N ARG A 189 -4.50 12.97 15.29
CA ARG A 189 -4.30 14.32 15.84
C ARG A 189 -5.19 14.55 17.07
N LEU A 190 -6.47 14.18 17.00
CA LEU A 190 -7.42 14.30 18.12
C LEU A 190 -7.02 13.41 19.29
N ILE A 191 -6.66 12.14 19.03
CA ILE A 191 -6.19 11.23 20.06
C ILE A 191 -4.95 11.77 20.77
N ASN A 192 -3.95 12.24 20.02
CA ASN A 192 -2.75 12.85 20.60
C ASN A 192 -3.04 14.13 21.39
N GLN A 193 -4.11 14.86 21.06
CA GLN A 193 -4.56 16.00 21.84
C GLN A 193 -5.16 15.55 23.19
N SER A 194 -5.93 14.47 23.19
CA SER A 194 -6.53 13.89 24.40
C SER A 194 -5.50 13.21 25.30
N LEU A 195 -4.52 12.49 24.72
CA LEU A 195 -3.42 11.86 25.46
C LEU A 195 -2.52 12.84 26.21
N ARG A 196 -2.48 14.12 25.82
CA ARG A 196 -1.76 15.17 26.55
C ARG A 196 -2.48 15.64 27.81
N ARG A 197 -3.74 15.26 28.02
CA ARG A 197 -4.50 15.61 29.21
C ARG A 197 -4.23 14.55 30.29
N GLU A 198 -3.57 14.94 31.38
CA GLU A 198 -3.09 14.01 32.42
C GLU A 198 -4.20 13.38 33.31
N THR A 199 -5.48 13.70 33.08
CA THR A 199 -6.55 13.42 34.05
C THR A 199 -7.61 12.40 33.60
N GLN A 200 -7.42 11.70 32.49
CA GLN A 200 -8.46 10.82 31.93
C GLN A 200 -7.94 9.42 31.60
N LYS A 201 -8.78 8.41 31.88
CA LYS A 201 -8.57 7.05 31.34
C LYS A 201 -9.02 7.05 29.89
N LEU A 202 -8.14 6.61 29.00
CA LEU A 202 -8.34 6.67 27.56
C LEU A 202 -8.18 5.28 26.96
N VAL A 203 -9.05 4.89 26.04
CA VAL A 203 -8.99 3.57 25.39
C VAL A 203 -8.96 3.72 23.88
N LEU A 204 -8.05 2.99 23.25
CA LEU A 204 -8.04 2.78 21.81
C LEU A 204 -8.55 1.37 21.49
N LEU A 205 -9.58 1.29 20.66
CA LEU A 205 -10.09 0.06 20.07
C LEU A 205 -9.71 0.06 18.59
N ILE A 206 -9.02 -0.97 18.13
CA ILE A 206 -8.81 -1.24 16.69
C ILE A 206 -9.79 -2.32 16.28
N VAL A 207 -10.55 -2.06 15.22
CA VAL A 207 -11.65 -2.90 14.74
C VAL A 207 -11.34 -3.34 13.31
N ASP A 208 -11.41 -4.63 13.05
CA ASP A 208 -11.19 -5.21 11.72
C ASP A 208 -12.42 -6.00 11.28
N VAL A 209 -12.88 -5.77 10.05
CA VAL A 209 -14.02 -6.49 9.47
C VAL A 209 -13.56 -7.87 9.01
N ASP A 210 -13.96 -8.90 9.75
CA ASP A 210 -13.66 -10.27 9.42
C ASP A 210 -14.31 -10.70 8.10
N ASN A 211 -13.54 -11.40 7.27
CA ASN A 211 -14.00 -11.97 5.99
C ASN A 211 -14.44 -10.91 4.95
N PHE A 212 -14.07 -9.64 5.13
CA PHE A 212 -14.43 -8.59 4.17
C PHE A 212 -13.89 -8.84 2.76
N LYS A 213 -12.68 -9.43 2.65
CA LYS A 213 -12.15 -9.86 1.35
C LYS A 213 -13.10 -10.81 0.61
N THR A 214 -13.75 -11.73 1.31
CA THR A 214 -14.74 -12.64 0.72
C THR A 214 -15.95 -11.89 0.15
N VAL A 215 -16.37 -10.78 0.79
CA VAL A 215 -17.41 -9.90 0.24
C VAL A 215 -16.95 -9.32 -1.09
N ASN A 216 -15.73 -8.78 -1.14
CA ASN A 216 -15.17 -8.23 -2.38
C ASN A 216 -15.03 -9.27 -3.48
N ASP A 217 -14.52 -10.46 -3.15
CA ASP A 217 -14.21 -11.51 -4.12
C ASP A 217 -15.48 -12.16 -4.68
N GLN A 218 -16.52 -12.34 -3.86
CA GLN A 218 -17.75 -13.05 -4.27
C GLN A 218 -18.88 -12.13 -4.74
N ILE A 219 -18.99 -10.94 -4.17
CA ILE A 219 -20.08 -10.00 -4.48
C ILE A 219 -19.57 -8.83 -5.34
N GLY A 220 -18.33 -8.40 -5.10
CA GLY A 220 -17.67 -7.34 -5.86
C GLY A 220 -17.28 -6.14 -4.99
N HIS A 221 -16.17 -5.50 -5.37
CA HIS A 221 -15.61 -4.35 -4.64
C HIS A 221 -16.59 -3.19 -4.42
N TYR A 222 -17.45 -2.90 -5.41
CA TYR A 222 -18.47 -1.84 -5.27
C TYR A 222 -19.44 -2.12 -4.10
N TYR A 223 -19.85 -3.37 -3.95
CA TYR A 223 -20.71 -3.75 -2.83
C TYR A 223 -19.94 -3.74 -1.51
N GLY A 224 -18.67 -4.17 -1.52
CA GLY A 224 -17.78 -4.02 -0.38
C GLY A 224 -17.66 -2.57 0.10
N ASP A 225 -17.56 -1.61 -0.82
CA ASP A 225 -17.52 -0.19 -0.51
C ASP A 225 -18.81 0.28 0.18
N ILE A 226 -19.97 -0.17 -0.29
CA ILE A 226 -21.28 0.08 0.36
C ILE A 226 -21.29 -0.49 1.78
N VAL A 227 -20.83 -1.74 1.96
CA VAL A 227 -20.75 -2.40 3.26
C VAL A 227 -19.88 -1.58 4.23
N LEU A 228 -18.70 -1.14 3.80
CA LEU A 228 -17.82 -0.32 4.64
C LEU A 228 -18.44 1.02 5.02
N ALA A 229 -19.09 1.70 4.07
CA ALA A 229 -19.77 2.96 4.34
C ALA A 229 -20.91 2.80 5.35
N GLN A 230 -21.69 1.71 5.23
CA GLN A 230 -22.76 1.38 6.18
C GLN A 230 -22.22 1.11 7.58
N LEU A 231 -21.23 0.20 7.71
CA LEU A 231 -20.62 -0.14 9.00
C LEU A 231 -20.01 1.09 9.70
N ALA A 232 -19.36 1.97 8.94
CA ALA A 232 -18.77 3.19 9.47
C ALA A 232 -19.81 4.17 10.00
N GLN A 233 -20.90 4.37 9.26
CA GLN A 233 -21.99 5.25 9.71
C GLN A 233 -22.68 4.70 10.96
N GLU A 234 -22.84 3.39 11.04
CA GLU A 234 -23.40 2.74 12.22
C GLU A 234 -22.46 2.81 13.43
N LEU A 235 -21.14 2.62 13.24
CA LEU A 235 -20.14 2.89 14.28
C LEU A 235 -20.27 4.33 14.77
N LYS A 236 -20.30 5.30 13.87
CA LYS A 236 -20.43 6.72 14.23
C LYS A 236 -21.69 7.02 15.04
N ASN A 237 -22.81 6.40 14.70
CA ASN A 237 -24.08 6.56 15.41
C ASN A 237 -24.11 5.84 16.77
N THR A 238 -23.20 4.89 16.98
CA THR A 238 -23.12 4.05 18.17
C THR A 238 -22.40 4.77 19.32
N PHE A 239 -21.43 5.63 19.00
CA PHE A 239 -20.57 6.31 19.98
C PHE A 239 -20.96 7.77 20.20
N GLN A 240 -20.49 8.36 21.30
CA GLN A 240 -20.83 9.74 21.65
C GLN A 240 -20.06 10.74 20.80
N ALA A 241 -20.51 11.99 20.75
CA ALA A 241 -19.82 13.06 20.01
C ALA A 241 -18.41 13.37 20.54
N THR A 242 -18.12 12.98 21.79
CA THR A 242 -16.79 13.10 22.42
C THR A 242 -15.84 11.97 22.05
N ASP A 243 -16.37 10.84 21.58
CA ASP A 243 -15.55 9.70 21.14
C ASP A 243 -15.01 9.95 19.73
N VAL A 244 -13.82 9.40 19.44
CA VAL A 244 -13.22 9.52 18.10
C VAL A 244 -13.48 8.24 17.32
N VAL A 245 -14.26 8.32 16.24
CA VAL A 245 -14.45 7.20 15.30
C VAL A 245 -13.76 7.54 13.99
N GLY A 246 -12.87 6.65 13.53
CA GLY A 246 -12.14 6.85 12.29
C GLY A 246 -11.83 5.56 11.54
N ARG A 247 -11.43 5.71 10.28
CA ARG A 247 -10.96 4.62 9.42
C ARG A 247 -9.45 4.69 9.24
N ILE A 248 -8.77 3.56 9.45
CA ILE A 248 -7.31 3.43 9.29
C ILE A 248 -6.97 3.27 7.82
N GLY A 249 -7.74 2.42 7.13
CA GLY A 249 -7.60 2.08 5.71
C GLY A 249 -8.07 0.66 5.45
N GLY A 250 -8.47 0.36 4.20
CA GLY A 250 -9.06 -0.95 3.89
C GLY A 250 -10.33 -1.21 4.72
N ASP A 251 -10.35 -2.33 5.43
CA ASP A 251 -11.41 -2.82 6.31
C ASP A 251 -11.17 -2.53 7.81
N GLU A 252 -10.17 -1.72 8.13
CA GLU A 252 -9.79 -1.38 9.51
C GLU A 252 -10.35 -0.02 9.96
N PHE A 253 -10.98 -0.03 11.13
CA PHE A 253 -11.49 1.13 11.85
C PHE A 253 -10.82 1.27 13.22
N PHE A 254 -10.97 2.43 13.84
CA PHE A 254 -10.72 2.57 15.27
C PHE A 254 -11.78 3.42 15.96
N VAL A 255 -11.91 3.15 17.25
CA VAL A 255 -12.73 3.92 18.17
C VAL A 255 -11.85 4.31 19.36
N PHE A 256 -11.83 5.59 19.69
CA PHE A 256 -11.15 6.09 20.88
C PHE A 256 -12.18 6.61 21.87
N LEU A 257 -12.16 6.05 23.07
CA LEU A 257 -13.10 6.37 24.13
C LEU A 257 -12.43 7.28 25.16
N GLU A 258 -13.11 8.38 25.47
CA GLU A 258 -12.73 9.30 26.54
C GLU A 258 -13.63 9.09 27.77
N ASP A 259 -13.06 9.26 28.96
CA ASP A 259 -13.81 9.36 30.23
C ASP A 259 -14.77 8.18 30.54
N TYR A 260 -14.29 6.96 30.32
CA TYR A 260 -15.06 5.77 30.68
C TYR A 260 -15.01 5.48 32.19
N SER A 261 -16.14 5.09 32.77
CA SER A 261 -16.26 4.86 34.22
C SER A 261 -15.62 3.55 34.69
N SER A 262 -15.63 2.52 33.85
CA SER A 262 -15.09 1.19 34.17
C SER A 262 -14.66 0.39 32.94
N LEU A 263 -13.77 -0.60 33.12
CA LEU A 263 -13.43 -1.55 32.04
C LEU A 263 -14.66 -2.33 31.54
N GLU A 264 -15.69 -2.47 32.36
CA GLU A 264 -16.95 -3.10 31.95
C GLU A 264 -17.65 -2.30 30.85
N ASP A 265 -17.57 -0.97 30.88
CA ASP A 265 -18.15 -0.10 29.84
C ASP A 265 -17.40 -0.22 28.51
N VAL A 266 -16.08 -0.44 28.58
CA VAL A 266 -15.23 -0.73 27.43
C VAL A 266 -15.62 -2.09 26.82
N TYR A 267 -15.82 -3.12 27.64
CA TYR A 267 -16.27 -4.43 27.18
C TYR A 267 -17.66 -4.37 26.54
N LYS A 268 -18.61 -3.63 27.14
CA LYS A 268 -19.94 -3.41 26.56
C LYS A 268 -19.84 -2.71 25.20
N SER A 269 -18.95 -1.73 25.08
CA SER A 269 -18.70 -1.03 23.82
C SER A 269 -18.12 -1.94 22.74
N ALA A 270 -17.13 -2.76 23.08
CA ALA A 270 -16.55 -3.74 22.16
C ALA A 270 -17.57 -4.80 21.73
N GLN A 271 -18.34 -5.35 22.67
CA GLN A 271 -19.40 -6.30 22.38
C GLN A 271 -20.46 -5.71 21.45
N ARG A 272 -20.83 -4.44 21.65
CA ARG A 272 -21.79 -3.73 20.80
C ARG A 272 -21.29 -3.61 19.36
N ILE A 273 -19.99 -3.36 19.15
CA ILE A 273 -19.38 -3.37 17.82
C ILE A 273 -19.46 -4.79 17.22
N CYS A 274 -19.06 -5.84 17.96
CA CYS A 274 -19.14 -7.21 17.45
C CYS A 274 -20.56 -7.59 17.02
N THR A 275 -21.58 -7.26 17.82
CA THR A 275 -23.00 -7.49 17.46
C THR A 275 -23.43 -6.69 16.24
N LEU A 276 -22.96 -5.45 16.09
CA LEU A 276 -23.31 -4.58 14.97
C LEU A 276 -22.76 -5.13 13.64
N PHE A 277 -21.56 -5.69 13.67
CA PHE A 277 -20.84 -6.21 12.50
C PHE A 277 -21.22 -7.66 12.16
N ASP A 278 -21.82 -8.42 13.08
CA ASP A 278 -22.27 -9.79 12.85
C ASP A 278 -23.48 -9.82 11.88
N ARG A 279 -23.18 -9.84 10.58
CA ARG A 279 -24.17 -9.69 9.50
C ARG A 279 -23.87 -10.61 8.34
N THR A 280 -24.94 -11.02 7.66
CA THR A 280 -24.84 -11.76 6.40
C THR A 280 -25.37 -10.91 5.26
N TYR A 281 -24.56 -10.75 4.24
CA TYR A 281 -24.89 -10.02 3.01
C TYR A 281 -25.22 -11.01 1.90
N VAL A 282 -26.31 -10.75 1.19
CA VAL A 282 -26.81 -11.60 0.11
C VAL A 282 -27.01 -10.75 -1.13
N GLU A 283 -26.30 -11.09 -2.21
CA GLU A 283 -26.34 -10.36 -3.48
C GLU A 283 -25.92 -11.31 -4.60
N ASN A 284 -26.58 -11.26 -5.77
CA ASN A 284 -26.28 -12.10 -6.94
C ASN A 284 -26.19 -13.62 -6.68
N GLY A 285 -26.91 -14.13 -5.66
CA GLY A 285 -26.89 -15.55 -5.28
C GLY A 285 -25.70 -15.97 -4.42
N ALA A 286 -24.77 -15.06 -4.10
CA ALA A 286 -23.74 -15.25 -3.10
C ALA A 286 -24.25 -14.82 -1.71
N SER A 287 -23.78 -15.49 -0.66
CA SER A 287 -24.11 -15.20 0.74
C SER A 287 -22.85 -15.19 1.57
N VAL A 288 -22.47 -14.02 2.10
CA VAL A 288 -21.23 -13.84 2.86
C VAL A 288 -21.55 -13.29 4.25
N SER A 289 -21.14 -14.03 5.29
CA SER A 289 -21.20 -13.57 6.67
C SER A 289 -19.89 -12.89 7.07
N ILE A 290 -20.00 -11.70 7.65
CA ILE A 290 -18.90 -10.95 8.24
C ILE A 290 -19.11 -10.81 9.75
N SER A 291 -18.01 -10.52 10.44
CA SER A 291 -18.01 -10.19 11.88
C SER A 291 -16.96 -9.10 12.14
N ALA A 292 -16.75 -8.73 13.40
CA ALA A 292 -15.63 -7.86 13.78
C ALA A 292 -14.72 -8.53 14.80
N SER A 293 -13.42 -8.43 14.55
CA SER A 293 -12.37 -8.70 15.54
C SER A 293 -11.86 -7.37 16.10
N ILE A 294 -11.66 -7.29 17.42
CA ILE A 294 -11.32 -6.03 18.09
C ILE A 294 -10.13 -6.21 19.04
N GLY A 295 -9.14 -5.34 18.91
CA GLY A 295 -8.05 -5.21 19.87
C GLY A 295 -8.18 -3.94 20.70
N ILE A 296 -7.92 -4.02 22.01
CA ILE A 296 -8.18 -2.93 22.95
C ILE A 296 -6.90 -2.59 23.71
N ALA A 297 -6.49 -1.30 23.71
CA ALA A 297 -5.39 -0.78 24.49
C ALA A 297 -5.82 0.40 25.37
N ILE A 298 -5.24 0.51 26.57
CA ILE A 298 -5.63 1.46 27.61
C ILE A 298 -4.45 2.35 27.95
N SER A 299 -4.63 3.66 27.95
CA SER A 299 -3.63 4.61 28.44
C SER A 299 -3.89 4.97 29.91
N PRO A 300 -2.82 5.13 30.73
CA PRO A 300 -1.41 5.02 30.37
C PRO A 300 -0.82 3.59 30.47
N GLU A 301 -1.61 2.60 30.90
CA GLU A 301 -1.13 1.24 31.23
C GLU A 301 -0.43 0.52 30.07
N HIS A 302 -0.94 0.67 28.85
CA HIS A 302 -0.45 0.02 27.64
C HIS A 302 0.35 0.97 26.72
N GLY A 303 0.61 2.20 27.18
CA GLY A 303 1.30 3.22 26.40
C GLY A 303 0.80 4.64 26.66
N ALA A 304 1.67 5.62 26.46
CA ALA A 304 1.36 7.04 26.61
C ALA A 304 1.23 7.79 25.27
N THR A 305 1.64 7.17 24.16
CA THR A 305 1.55 7.73 22.80
C THR A 305 0.53 6.98 21.97
N PHE A 306 0.03 7.61 20.89
CA PHE A 306 -0.84 6.92 19.93
C PHE A 306 -0.16 5.68 19.35
N GLU A 307 1.13 5.77 19.04
CA GLU A 307 1.91 4.68 18.46
C GLU A 307 2.04 3.47 19.40
N ASP A 308 2.22 3.72 20.70
CA ASP A 308 2.27 2.64 21.70
C ASP A 308 0.91 1.96 21.86
N LEU A 309 -0.16 2.75 22.00
CA LEU A 309 -1.52 2.21 22.10
C LEU A 309 -1.94 1.46 20.84
N TYR A 310 -1.59 1.98 19.66
CA TYR A 310 -1.88 1.33 18.39
C TYR A 310 -1.18 -0.03 18.33
N ARG A 311 0.10 -0.12 18.69
CA ARG A 311 0.87 -1.37 18.71
C ARG A 311 0.28 -2.39 19.68
N ALA A 312 -0.08 -1.95 20.88
CA ALA A 312 -0.72 -2.80 21.89
C ALA A 312 -2.08 -3.32 21.42
N ALA A 313 -2.93 -2.43 20.87
CA ALA A 313 -4.24 -2.80 20.37
C ALA A 313 -4.15 -3.72 19.14
N ASP A 314 -3.21 -3.50 18.22
CA ASP A 314 -2.95 -4.39 17.08
C ASP A 314 -2.55 -5.81 17.52
N THR A 315 -1.68 -5.91 18.54
CA THR A 315 -1.29 -7.20 19.15
C THR A 315 -2.50 -7.92 19.76
N ALA A 316 -3.38 -7.18 20.43
CA ALA A 316 -4.60 -7.73 21.01
C ALA A 316 -5.62 -8.15 19.93
N LEU A 317 -5.75 -7.36 18.86
CA LEU A 317 -6.60 -7.66 17.72
C LEU A 317 -6.21 -8.99 17.08
N TYR A 318 -4.90 -9.23 16.92
CA TYR A 318 -4.41 -10.50 16.43
C TYR A 318 -4.83 -11.68 17.32
N ALA A 319 -4.69 -11.52 18.65
CA ALA A 319 -5.15 -12.54 19.60
C ALA A 319 -6.68 -12.77 19.51
N ALA A 320 -7.47 -11.74 19.19
CA ALA A 320 -8.91 -11.87 18.95
C ALA A 320 -9.20 -12.68 17.68
N LYS A 321 -8.49 -12.41 16.57
CA LYS A 321 -8.61 -13.19 15.33
C LYS A 321 -8.23 -14.65 15.54
N GLY A 322 -7.16 -14.91 16.31
CA GLY A 322 -6.69 -16.26 16.64
C GLY A 322 -7.67 -17.10 17.49
N LYS A 323 -8.61 -16.46 18.19
CA LYS A 323 -9.66 -17.13 18.98
C LYS A 323 -10.88 -17.56 18.17
N GLY A 324 -10.87 -17.38 16.85
CA GLY A 324 -11.97 -17.75 15.96
C GLY A 324 -12.76 -16.57 15.40
N LYS A 325 -12.19 -15.34 15.44
CA LYS A 325 -12.80 -14.09 14.94
C LYS A 325 -14.08 -13.70 15.70
N GLY A 326 -14.72 -12.58 15.33
CA GLY A 326 -15.99 -12.15 15.94
C GLY A 326 -15.90 -11.86 17.44
N SER A 327 -14.72 -11.50 17.94
CA SER A 327 -14.44 -11.34 19.37
C SER A 327 -13.53 -10.14 19.63
N TYR A 328 -13.36 -9.81 20.91
CA TYR A 328 -12.48 -8.74 21.34
C TYR A 328 -11.49 -9.20 22.40
N VAL A 329 -10.31 -8.60 22.42
CA VAL A 329 -9.26 -8.88 23.40
C VAL A 329 -8.65 -7.57 23.89
N VAL A 330 -8.45 -7.46 25.20
CA VAL A 330 -7.65 -6.39 25.81
C VAL A 330 -6.19 -6.80 25.81
N TYR A 331 -5.33 -5.87 25.42
CA TYR A 331 -3.90 -6.07 25.44
C TYR A 331 -3.42 -6.44 26.84
N HIS A 332 -2.46 -7.36 26.87
CA HIS A 332 -1.73 -7.73 28.07
C HIS A 332 -0.28 -8.01 27.64
N PRO A 333 0.76 -7.61 28.40
CA PRO A 333 2.16 -7.82 28.00
C PRO A 333 2.51 -9.29 27.69
N GLN A 334 1.80 -10.25 28.27
CA GLN A 334 1.97 -11.67 27.95
C GLN A 334 1.52 -12.05 26.54
N LEU A 335 0.70 -11.23 25.88
CA LEU A 335 0.34 -11.39 24.46
C LEU A 335 1.54 -11.10 23.55
N GLU A 336 2.48 -10.23 23.94
CA GLU A 336 3.73 -10.05 23.20
C GLU A 336 4.57 -11.33 23.25
N ASN A 337 4.61 -12.00 24.41
CA ASN A 337 5.27 -13.30 24.59
C ASN A 337 4.50 -14.49 24.01
N GLY A 338 3.20 -14.33 23.75
CA GLY A 338 2.32 -15.32 23.13
C GLY A 338 2.18 -15.16 21.61
N GLY A 339 2.53 -14.00 21.06
CA GLY A 339 2.64 -13.71 19.63
C GLY A 339 4.07 -13.74 19.10
N ILE A 340 5.07 -13.66 19.99
CA ILE A 340 6.48 -13.87 19.70
C ILE A 340 7.00 -14.85 20.75
N SER A 341 7.01 -16.14 20.41
CA SER A 341 7.83 -17.08 21.16
C SER A 341 9.30 -16.71 20.92
N ALA A 342 9.92 -16.10 21.91
CA ALA A 342 11.34 -15.84 21.99
C ALA A 342 12.21 -17.12 21.96
N SER A 343 11.62 -18.30 21.74
CA SER A 343 12.33 -19.56 21.55
C SER A 343 12.15 -20.20 20.17
N THR A 344 11.32 -19.66 19.26
CA THR A 344 11.14 -20.27 17.92
C THR A 344 10.90 -19.31 16.73
N GLY A 345 10.76 -17.99 16.93
CA GLY A 345 10.84 -17.03 15.82
C GLY A 345 9.83 -17.21 14.67
N CYS A 346 8.68 -17.85 14.91
CA CYS A 346 7.66 -18.07 13.88
C CYS A 346 6.53 -17.04 14.02
N VAL A 347 6.40 -16.12 13.07
CA VAL A 347 5.19 -15.33 12.84
C VAL A 347 4.19 -16.24 12.13
N SER A 348 2.93 -16.30 12.58
CA SER A 348 1.98 -17.21 11.93
C SER A 348 1.70 -16.76 10.50
N MET A 349 1.89 -17.68 9.57
CA MET A 349 1.66 -17.54 8.12
C MET A 349 0.25 -17.01 7.77
N ASP A 350 -0.73 -17.23 8.65
CA ASP A 350 -2.10 -16.71 8.50
C ASP A 350 -2.19 -15.18 8.56
N TYR A 351 -1.27 -14.50 9.28
CA TYR A 351 -1.16 -13.04 9.29
C TYR A 351 -0.70 -12.48 7.93
N TRP A 352 0.19 -13.21 7.26
CA TRP A 352 0.80 -12.82 5.99
C TRP A 352 -0.12 -13.07 4.77
N LEU A 353 -1.04 -14.04 4.88
CA LEU A 353 -1.90 -14.50 3.77
C LEU A 353 -3.26 -13.78 3.63
N LYS A 354 -3.81 -13.18 4.70
CA LYS A 354 -5.25 -12.83 4.76
C LYS A 354 -5.61 -11.34 4.75
N GLY A 355 -4.67 -10.40 4.87
CA GLY A 355 -4.97 -8.96 4.89
C GLY A 355 -4.44 -8.24 3.67
N PHE A 356 -5.31 -7.59 2.88
CA PHE A 356 -5.03 -6.65 1.78
C PHE A 356 -4.59 -7.21 0.41
N PRO A 357 -4.97 -6.53 -0.69
CA PRO A 357 -4.39 -6.75 -2.02
C PRO A 357 -2.85 -6.58 -2.06
N ASP A 358 -2.29 -5.72 -1.20
CA ASP A 358 -0.84 -5.43 -1.07
C ASP A 358 -0.25 -5.81 0.31
N GLY A 359 -0.86 -6.78 1.01
CA GLY A 359 -0.64 -7.06 2.43
C GLY A 359 0.78 -7.35 2.85
N LYS A 360 1.48 -8.13 2.01
CA LYS A 360 2.85 -8.59 2.23
C LYS A 360 3.80 -7.38 2.32
N THR A 361 3.72 -6.48 1.36
CA THR A 361 4.55 -5.27 1.25
C THR A 361 4.30 -4.31 2.41
N LYS A 362 3.03 -4.03 2.73
CA LYS A 362 2.66 -3.13 3.85
C LYS A 362 3.15 -3.68 5.18
N PHE A 363 3.06 -4.99 5.39
CA PHE A 363 3.55 -5.61 6.62
C PHE A 363 5.07 -5.53 6.74
N ILE A 364 5.81 -5.93 5.70
CA ILE A 364 7.27 -5.87 5.70
C ILE A 364 7.74 -4.41 5.89
N PHE A 365 7.07 -3.44 5.26
CA PHE A 365 7.36 -2.02 5.48
C PHE A 365 7.14 -1.64 6.95
N LYS A 366 5.98 -1.94 7.55
CA LYS A 366 5.71 -1.64 8.97
C LYS A 366 6.70 -2.33 9.93
N LEU A 367 7.14 -3.55 9.59
CA LEU A 367 8.06 -4.33 10.39
C LEU A 367 9.46 -3.70 10.42
N LEU A 368 9.89 -3.10 9.30
CA LEU A 368 11.25 -2.61 9.10
C LEU A 368 11.40 -1.10 9.25
N TYR A 369 10.40 -0.33 8.84
CA TYR A 369 10.44 1.13 8.86
C TYR A 369 10.47 1.66 10.29
N GLY A 370 11.53 2.40 10.63
CA GLY A 370 11.72 2.94 11.98
C GLY A 370 12.04 1.88 13.05
N ALA A 371 12.38 0.65 12.64
CA ALA A 371 12.79 -0.40 13.57
C ALA A 371 14.10 0.00 14.29
N LYS A 372 14.09 -0.06 15.63
CA LYS A 372 15.30 0.18 16.46
C LYS A 372 16.40 -0.85 16.19
N ASP A 373 16.01 -2.12 15.99
CA ASP A 373 16.91 -3.21 15.60
C ASP A 373 16.52 -3.69 14.20
N PHE A 374 17.00 -2.98 13.18
CA PHE A 374 16.66 -3.27 11.79
C PHE A 374 17.07 -4.69 11.40
N MET A 375 18.28 -5.13 11.79
CA MET A 375 18.82 -6.42 11.37
C MET A 375 17.98 -7.59 11.94
N ALA A 376 17.58 -7.53 13.21
CA ALA A 376 16.71 -8.56 13.77
C ALA A 376 15.33 -8.59 13.08
N LYS A 377 14.79 -7.43 12.69
CA LYS A 377 13.50 -7.36 11.99
C LYS A 377 13.60 -7.79 10.53
N ALA A 378 14.70 -7.46 9.85
CA ALA A 378 15.00 -7.91 8.49
C ALA A 378 15.19 -9.43 8.41
N GLN A 379 15.82 -10.02 9.43
CA GLN A 379 15.90 -11.47 9.58
C GLN A 379 14.50 -12.14 9.65
N ILE A 380 13.58 -11.56 10.42
CA ILE A 380 12.19 -12.05 10.52
C ILE A 380 11.48 -11.90 9.18
N ALA A 381 11.57 -10.72 8.55
CA ALA A 381 10.99 -10.44 7.24
C ALA A 381 11.43 -11.47 6.20
N LEU A 382 12.74 -11.72 6.13
CA LEU A 382 13.35 -12.67 5.20
C LEU A 382 12.86 -14.09 5.43
N GLY A 383 12.77 -14.52 6.69
CA GLY A 383 12.24 -15.83 7.05
C GLY A 383 10.77 -16.00 6.69
N MET A 384 9.95 -14.97 6.88
CA MET A 384 8.53 -15.03 6.49
C MET A 384 8.35 -15.15 4.98
N ILE A 385 9.15 -14.42 4.19
CA ILE A 385 9.12 -14.53 2.72
C ILE A 385 9.57 -15.92 2.29
N ALA A 386 10.70 -16.39 2.82
CA ALA A 386 11.24 -17.69 2.49
C ALA A 386 10.26 -18.83 2.85
N GLN A 387 9.65 -18.79 4.04
CA GLN A 387 8.61 -19.74 4.43
C GLN A 387 7.37 -19.62 3.55
N HIS A 388 6.98 -18.41 3.14
CA HIS A 388 5.81 -18.27 2.31
C HIS A 388 5.94 -18.93 0.95
N PHE A 389 7.02 -18.60 0.26
CA PHE A 389 7.32 -19.16 -1.03
C PHE A 389 8.01 -20.53 -0.90
N ASP A 390 8.02 -21.14 0.29
CA ASP A 390 8.52 -22.49 0.54
C ASP A 390 9.98 -22.72 0.14
N PHE A 391 10.85 -21.71 0.29
CA PHE A 391 12.29 -21.79 0.02
C PHE A 391 13.07 -22.47 1.15
N SER A 392 14.20 -23.07 0.81
CA SER A 392 15.12 -23.66 1.80
C SER A 392 15.91 -22.59 2.55
N ARG A 393 16.30 -21.52 1.85
CA ARG A 393 17.04 -20.38 2.42
C ARG A 393 16.61 -19.05 1.81
N GLY A 394 16.71 -18.01 2.61
CA GLY A 394 16.65 -16.62 2.17
C GLY A 394 17.84 -15.85 2.75
N TYR A 395 18.47 -14.97 1.98
CA TYR A 395 19.66 -14.24 2.40
C TYR A 395 19.71 -12.83 1.81
N LEU A 396 20.40 -11.94 2.52
CA LEU A 396 20.78 -10.59 2.07
C LEU A 396 22.30 -10.54 2.01
N MET A 397 22.86 -10.12 0.87
CA MET A 397 24.29 -9.92 0.72
C MET A 397 24.60 -8.49 0.27
N GLU A 398 25.66 -7.93 0.82
CA GLU A 398 26.11 -6.56 0.54
C GLU A 398 27.43 -6.58 -0.21
N PHE A 399 27.55 -5.73 -1.23
CA PHE A 399 28.82 -5.50 -1.90
C PHE A 399 29.70 -4.62 -1.01
N SER A 400 31.00 -4.88 -1.02
CA SER A 400 31.98 -3.95 -0.43
C SER A 400 31.92 -2.57 -1.12
N PRO A 401 32.37 -1.49 -0.46
CA PRO A 401 32.33 -0.15 -1.05
C PRO A 401 33.09 0.00 -2.38
N ASP A 402 34.12 -0.82 -2.61
CA ASP A 402 34.86 -0.89 -3.89
C ASP A 402 34.21 -1.80 -4.94
N GLY A 403 33.12 -2.48 -4.57
CA GLY A 403 32.34 -3.38 -5.42
C GLY A 403 33.02 -4.69 -5.78
N GLN A 404 34.14 -5.05 -5.13
CA GLN A 404 34.97 -6.22 -5.46
C GLN A 404 34.65 -7.48 -4.63
N TYR A 405 33.99 -7.32 -3.49
CA TYR A 405 33.67 -8.41 -2.58
C TYR A 405 32.18 -8.42 -2.24
N LEU A 406 31.70 -9.58 -1.83
CA LEU A 406 30.33 -9.82 -1.41
C LEU A 406 30.33 -10.51 -0.03
N SER A 407 29.50 -10.01 0.89
CA SER A 407 29.33 -10.60 2.23
C SER A 407 27.86 -10.85 2.50
N ASN A 408 27.54 -12.03 3.04
CA ASN A 408 26.20 -12.38 3.51
C ASN A 408 25.94 -11.74 4.88
N THR A 409 25.04 -10.77 4.94
CA THR A 409 24.79 -9.99 6.17
C THR A 409 23.56 -10.46 6.93
N LEU A 410 22.64 -11.17 6.28
CA LEU A 410 21.49 -11.83 6.91
C LEU A 410 21.19 -13.16 6.21
N GLU A 411 20.87 -14.19 6.98
CA GLU A 411 20.53 -15.50 6.43
C GLU A 411 19.49 -16.20 7.29
N TRP A 412 18.35 -16.54 6.69
CA TRP A 412 17.36 -17.44 7.25
C TRP A 412 17.45 -18.81 6.58
N CYS A 413 17.36 -19.88 7.37
CA CYS A 413 17.38 -21.26 6.90
C CYS A 413 16.14 -22.01 7.42
N ALA A 414 15.54 -22.83 6.56
CA ALA A 414 14.52 -23.78 6.97
C ALA A 414 15.10 -24.86 7.89
N GLN A 415 14.23 -25.54 8.65
CA GLN A 415 14.65 -26.59 9.57
C GLN A 415 15.38 -27.71 8.82
N GLY A 416 16.59 -28.05 9.27
CA GLY A 416 17.42 -29.09 8.65
C GLY A 416 18.31 -28.59 7.50
N ILE A 417 18.20 -27.33 7.09
CA ILE A 417 19.07 -26.73 6.08
C ILE A 417 20.31 -26.13 6.76
N GLN A 418 21.49 -26.40 6.20
CA GLN A 418 22.76 -25.89 6.72
C GLN A 418 22.96 -24.41 6.37
N SER A 419 23.19 -23.60 7.41
CA SER A 419 23.58 -22.19 7.30
C SER A 419 24.93 -22.02 6.59
N GLN A 420 25.00 -21.02 5.70
CA GLN A 420 26.18 -20.69 4.91
C GLN A 420 26.72 -19.29 5.23
N ILE A 421 26.05 -18.49 6.08
CA ILE A 421 26.44 -17.10 6.35
C ILE A 421 27.92 -16.94 6.71
N GLN A 422 28.50 -17.83 7.52
CA GLN A 422 29.92 -17.78 7.91
C GLN A 422 30.89 -18.12 6.78
N ASN A 423 30.44 -18.92 5.80
CA ASN A 423 31.24 -19.30 4.64
C ASN A 423 31.24 -18.22 3.56
N PHE A 424 30.30 -17.27 3.64
CA PHE A 424 30.09 -16.22 2.65
C PHE A 424 30.39 -14.83 3.21
N GLN A 425 31.58 -14.67 3.79
CA GLN A 425 32.09 -13.39 4.24
C GLN A 425 33.25 -12.95 3.34
N HIS A 426 33.15 -11.74 2.78
CA HIS A 426 34.21 -11.12 1.98
C HIS A 426 34.66 -11.98 0.78
N ILE A 427 33.70 -12.53 0.04
CA ILE A 427 33.96 -13.39 -1.12
C ILE A 427 34.24 -12.54 -2.35
N PRO A 428 35.34 -12.75 -3.08
CA PRO A 428 35.61 -12.03 -4.33
C PRO A 428 34.50 -12.28 -5.36
N ILE A 429 33.99 -11.22 -5.99
CA ILE A 429 32.91 -11.33 -6.98
C ILE A 429 33.27 -12.20 -8.19
N THR A 430 34.56 -12.45 -8.43
CA THR A 430 35.06 -13.35 -9.49
C THR A 430 34.61 -14.80 -9.31
N HIS A 431 34.22 -15.21 -8.10
CA HIS A 431 33.62 -16.53 -7.87
C HIS A 431 32.20 -16.63 -8.46
N PHE A 432 31.55 -15.49 -8.68
CA PHE A 432 30.16 -15.33 -9.16
C PHE A 432 30.08 -14.33 -10.31
N GLU A 433 31.08 -14.30 -11.19
CA GLU A 433 31.22 -13.28 -12.23
C GLU A 433 30.01 -13.21 -13.18
N THR A 434 29.51 -14.35 -13.65
CA THR A 434 28.35 -14.42 -14.56
C THR A 434 27.10 -13.98 -13.84
N THR A 435 26.90 -14.48 -12.62
CA THR A 435 25.76 -14.12 -11.77
C THR A 435 25.73 -12.62 -11.52
N VAL A 436 26.83 -12.04 -11.03
CA VAL A 436 26.94 -10.61 -10.71
C VAL A 436 26.78 -9.76 -11.96
N LYS A 437 27.34 -10.17 -13.10
CA LYS A 437 27.19 -9.47 -14.37
C LYS A 437 25.74 -9.41 -14.83
N LEU A 438 25.04 -10.55 -14.85
CA LEU A 438 23.63 -10.61 -15.25
C LEU A 438 22.74 -9.86 -14.28
N LEU A 439 23.00 -9.99 -12.97
CA LEU A 439 22.28 -9.25 -11.94
C LEU A 439 22.46 -7.74 -12.10
N ARG A 440 23.67 -7.26 -12.38
CA ARG A 440 23.93 -5.83 -12.63
C ARG A 440 23.25 -5.31 -13.90
N GLN A 441 23.07 -6.15 -14.92
CA GLN A 441 22.43 -5.77 -16.19
C GLN A 441 20.91 -5.75 -16.10
N THR A 442 20.32 -6.72 -15.42
CA THR A 442 18.86 -6.98 -15.47
C THR A 442 18.15 -6.71 -14.15
N GLY A 443 18.89 -6.69 -13.03
CA GLY A 443 18.33 -6.65 -11.67
C GLY A 443 17.80 -7.99 -11.17
N LEU A 444 17.83 -9.05 -11.99
CA LEU A 444 17.23 -10.35 -11.67
C LEU A 444 18.13 -11.47 -12.19
N PHE A 445 18.35 -12.50 -11.38
CA PHE A 445 19.05 -13.71 -11.82
C PHE A 445 18.32 -14.95 -11.32
N ILE A 446 18.01 -15.88 -12.23
CA ILE A 446 17.21 -17.07 -11.93
C ILE A 446 17.96 -18.30 -12.45
N ILE A 447 18.03 -19.33 -11.61
CA ILE A 447 18.43 -20.69 -11.97
C ILE A 447 17.33 -21.64 -11.52
N THR A 448 16.70 -22.31 -12.48
CA THR A 448 15.66 -23.32 -12.20
C THR A 448 16.27 -24.68 -11.86
N ASN A 449 17.47 -24.95 -12.39
CA ASN A 449 18.26 -26.14 -12.12
C ASN A 449 19.77 -25.84 -12.19
N VAL A 450 20.48 -25.97 -11.08
CA VAL A 450 21.94 -25.76 -11.00
C VAL A 450 22.70 -26.77 -11.86
N ASP A 451 22.15 -27.96 -12.10
CA ASP A 451 22.79 -28.97 -12.95
C ASP A 451 22.82 -28.60 -14.45
N GLU A 452 22.00 -27.64 -14.86
CA GLU A 452 21.98 -27.10 -16.23
C GLU A 452 23.02 -26.01 -16.45
N LEU A 453 23.64 -25.49 -15.37
CA LEU A 453 24.73 -24.53 -15.52
C LEU A 453 25.95 -25.17 -16.20
N PRO A 454 26.70 -24.41 -17.02
CA PRO A 454 27.99 -24.86 -17.53
C PRO A 454 28.92 -25.29 -16.39
N SER A 455 29.75 -26.31 -16.65
CA SER A 455 30.79 -26.71 -15.71
C SER A 455 31.75 -25.54 -15.44
N GLY A 456 31.89 -25.13 -14.19
CA GLY A 456 32.70 -23.98 -13.80
C GLY A 456 32.67 -23.75 -12.29
N THR A 457 33.38 -22.71 -11.85
CA THR A 457 33.51 -22.33 -10.44
C THR A 457 32.17 -21.98 -9.79
N GLU A 458 31.27 -21.30 -10.52
CA GLU A 458 29.93 -20.94 -10.03
C GLU A 458 29.06 -22.17 -9.75
N ARG A 459 28.98 -23.10 -10.71
CA ARG A 459 28.22 -24.34 -10.52
C ARG A 459 28.75 -25.14 -9.33
N GLN A 460 30.06 -25.21 -9.17
CA GLN A 460 30.69 -25.87 -8.02
C GLN A 460 30.36 -25.15 -6.71
N ALA A 461 30.37 -23.82 -6.70
CA ALA A 461 30.03 -23.02 -5.52
C ALA A 461 28.56 -23.18 -5.10
N TYR A 462 27.63 -23.26 -6.06
CA TYR A 462 26.22 -23.54 -5.76
C TYR A 462 26.00 -24.98 -5.30
N ALA A 463 26.61 -25.96 -5.98
CA ALA A 463 26.51 -27.37 -5.62
C ALA A 463 27.11 -27.68 -4.25
N ALA A 464 28.20 -27.01 -3.85
CA ALA A 464 28.82 -27.16 -2.52
C ALA A 464 27.91 -26.69 -1.37
N GLN A 465 26.87 -25.91 -1.68
CA GLN A 465 25.85 -25.45 -0.75
C GLN A 465 24.53 -26.25 -0.87
N ASP A 466 24.57 -27.36 -1.60
CA ASP A 466 23.42 -28.19 -1.97
C ASP A 466 22.33 -27.45 -2.76
N ILE A 467 22.63 -26.30 -3.38
CA ILE A 467 21.61 -25.52 -4.11
C ILE A 467 21.19 -26.27 -5.38
N ARG A 468 19.87 -26.49 -5.51
CA ARG A 468 19.21 -27.06 -6.69
C ARG A 468 18.62 -25.99 -7.60
N SER A 469 18.07 -24.92 -7.02
CA SER A 469 17.51 -23.76 -7.75
C SER A 469 17.63 -22.48 -6.92
N LEU A 470 17.69 -21.31 -7.57
CA LEU A 470 17.77 -20.03 -6.88
C LEU A 470 17.21 -18.86 -7.71
N ILE A 471 16.85 -17.79 -7.00
CA ILE A 471 16.45 -16.50 -7.55
C ILE A 471 17.10 -15.37 -6.76
N LEU A 472 17.69 -14.40 -7.45
CA LEU A 472 18.39 -13.24 -6.86
C LEU A 472 17.83 -11.94 -7.42
N PHE A 473 17.69 -10.95 -6.55
CA PHE A 473 17.25 -9.60 -6.87
C PHE A 473 18.34 -8.59 -6.51
N GLY A 474 18.77 -7.81 -7.49
CA GLY A 474 19.76 -6.76 -7.31
C GLY A 474 19.13 -5.50 -6.73
N VAL A 475 19.50 -5.12 -5.52
CA VAL A 475 18.97 -3.94 -4.84
C VAL A 475 19.84 -2.73 -5.18
N LYS A 476 19.20 -1.71 -5.73
CA LYS A 476 19.85 -0.46 -6.11
C LYS A 476 19.94 0.53 -4.97
N ASP A 477 21.09 1.17 -4.85
CA ASP A 477 21.30 2.39 -4.10
C ASP A 477 21.92 3.46 -4.99
N ARG A 478 21.31 4.65 -5.07
CA ARG A 478 21.77 5.76 -5.96
C ARG A 478 22.02 5.34 -7.41
N GLY A 479 21.26 4.38 -7.92
CA GLY A 479 21.33 3.90 -9.30
C GLY A 479 22.27 2.72 -9.54
N THR A 480 23.08 2.31 -8.56
CA THR A 480 23.99 1.15 -8.64
C THR A 480 23.51 0.01 -7.76
N ILE A 481 23.72 -1.24 -8.17
CA ILE A 481 23.37 -2.41 -7.34
C ILE A 481 24.45 -2.59 -6.27
N ASN A 482 24.07 -2.33 -5.02
CA ASN A 482 24.98 -2.32 -3.85
C ASN A 482 24.65 -3.44 -2.85
N ALA A 483 23.52 -4.10 -3.00
CA ALA A 483 23.16 -5.31 -2.28
C ALA A 483 22.36 -6.25 -3.18
N LEU A 484 22.19 -7.49 -2.74
CA LEU A 484 21.28 -8.45 -3.34
C LEU A 484 20.49 -9.19 -2.26
N VAL A 485 19.24 -9.52 -2.59
CA VAL A 485 18.42 -10.45 -1.80
C VAL A 485 18.27 -11.71 -2.62
N GLY A 486 18.52 -12.85 -2.01
CA GLY A 486 18.46 -14.15 -2.67
C GLY A 486 17.59 -15.15 -1.94
N PHE A 487 16.98 -16.04 -2.70
CA PHE A 487 16.26 -17.20 -2.19
C PHE A 487 16.70 -18.43 -2.96
N ASP A 488 17.02 -19.51 -2.24
CA ASP A 488 17.45 -20.76 -2.85
C ASP A 488 16.74 -21.98 -2.26
N ASP A 489 16.74 -23.05 -3.03
CA ASP A 489 16.19 -24.33 -2.66
C ASP A 489 17.26 -25.41 -2.72
N CYS A 490 17.46 -26.11 -1.60
CA CYS A 490 18.45 -27.19 -1.47
C CYS A 490 17.87 -28.56 -1.83
N LEU A 491 16.55 -28.68 -1.92
CA LEU A 491 15.86 -29.96 -1.97
C LEU A 491 15.19 -30.19 -3.32
N LYS A 492 14.81 -29.11 -4.03
CA LYS A 492 14.08 -29.22 -5.30
C LYS A 492 14.52 -28.19 -6.35
N GLU A 493 14.39 -28.63 -7.59
CA GLU A 493 14.37 -27.73 -8.75
C GLU A 493 13.06 -26.95 -8.75
N ARG A 494 13.09 -25.71 -9.24
CA ARG A 494 11.92 -24.82 -9.20
C ARG A 494 11.78 -24.07 -10.50
N THR A 495 10.53 -23.89 -10.91
CA THR A 495 10.13 -22.90 -11.91
C THR A 495 9.38 -21.79 -11.21
N PHE A 496 9.60 -20.55 -11.62
CA PHE A 496 8.97 -19.38 -11.02
C PHE A 496 7.90 -18.82 -11.95
N THR A 497 6.70 -18.60 -11.43
CA THR A 497 5.63 -17.91 -12.16
C THR A 497 5.93 -16.40 -12.24
N PRO A 498 5.40 -15.69 -13.25
CA PRO A 498 5.56 -14.23 -13.32
C PRO A 498 5.05 -13.49 -12.06
N GLU A 499 3.96 -13.97 -11.46
CA GLU A 499 3.38 -13.41 -10.22
C GLU A 499 4.32 -13.62 -9.02
N GLU A 500 4.91 -14.81 -8.86
CA GLU A 500 5.90 -15.06 -7.81
C GLU A 500 7.15 -14.19 -7.97
N ILE A 501 7.63 -14.01 -9.21
CA ILE A 501 8.79 -13.15 -9.49
C ILE A 501 8.47 -11.70 -9.11
N ASP A 502 7.28 -11.20 -9.45
CA ASP A 502 6.87 -9.82 -9.16
C ASP A 502 6.74 -9.58 -7.65
N ASP A 503 6.09 -10.51 -6.93
CA ASP A 503 5.97 -10.46 -5.47
C ASP A 503 7.34 -10.50 -4.79
N LEU A 504 8.18 -11.47 -5.13
CA LEU A 504 9.51 -11.62 -4.55
C LEU A 504 10.41 -10.43 -4.87
N SER A 505 10.30 -9.88 -6.08
CA SER A 505 11.01 -8.67 -6.48
C SER A 505 10.60 -7.49 -5.62
N THR A 506 9.29 -7.25 -5.46
CA THR A 506 8.76 -6.15 -4.67
C THR A 506 9.22 -6.22 -3.22
N LEU A 507 9.12 -7.39 -2.60
CA LEU A 507 9.51 -7.61 -1.20
C LEU A 507 11.03 -7.49 -0.99
N SER A 508 11.82 -7.98 -1.95
CA SER A 508 13.28 -7.91 -1.93
C SER A 508 13.78 -6.46 -2.05
N HIS A 509 13.23 -5.70 -2.99
CA HIS A 509 13.58 -4.29 -3.16
C HIS A 509 13.18 -3.47 -1.93
N LEU A 510 12.06 -3.79 -1.29
CA LEU A 510 11.62 -3.13 -0.06
C LEU A 510 12.60 -3.34 1.10
N ILE A 511 13.02 -4.60 1.35
CA ILE A 511 14.01 -4.92 2.38
C ILE A 511 15.30 -4.14 2.14
N GLY A 512 15.81 -4.20 0.90
CA GLY A 512 17.07 -3.54 0.57
C GLY A 512 17.00 -2.01 0.56
N ALA A 513 15.89 -1.41 0.12
CA ALA A 513 15.71 0.04 0.19
C ALA A 513 15.68 0.54 1.65
N LEU A 514 15.00 -0.20 2.54
CA LEU A 514 14.93 0.14 3.96
C LEU A 514 16.25 -0.11 4.70
N LEU A 515 17.06 -1.08 4.25
CA LEU A 515 18.43 -1.25 4.74
C LEU A 515 19.24 0.03 4.52
N PHE A 516 19.30 0.50 3.27
CA PHE A 516 20.07 1.71 2.96
C PHE A 516 19.49 2.97 3.60
N TYR A 517 18.17 3.04 3.80
CA TYR A 517 17.55 4.11 4.58
C TYR A 517 17.99 4.07 6.05
N ASN A 518 17.99 2.88 6.67
CA ASN A 518 18.40 2.71 8.06
C ASN A 518 19.89 3.01 8.27
N GLN A 519 20.77 2.54 7.39
CA GLN A 519 22.20 2.80 7.45
C GLN A 519 22.54 4.31 7.41
N ARG A 520 21.77 5.10 6.65
CA ARG A 520 21.94 6.56 6.54
C ARG A 520 21.45 7.33 7.76
N ASN A 521 20.28 6.95 8.27
CA ASN A 521 19.62 7.71 9.34
C ASN A 521 19.99 7.19 10.74
N GLY A 522 20.57 6.00 10.84
CA GLY A 522 21.06 5.41 12.09
C GLY A 522 22.44 5.92 12.49
N THR A 523 23.23 6.47 11.55
CA THR A 523 24.55 7.04 11.85
C THR A 523 24.49 8.41 12.54
N ASP A 524 23.38 9.16 12.38
CA ASP A 524 23.19 10.49 12.98
C ASP A 524 22.73 10.46 14.45
N GLN A 525 22.56 9.28 15.08
CA GLN A 525 22.21 9.16 16.52
C GLN A 525 23.38 8.75 17.43
N ILE A 526 24.61 8.66 16.91
CA ILE A 526 25.79 8.32 17.72
C ILE A 526 26.68 9.54 18.04
N GLU A 527 26.44 10.70 17.41
CA GLU A 527 27.12 11.96 17.75
C GLU A 527 26.12 13.09 18.05
N ALA A 528 25.49 13.05 19.23
CA ALA A 528 24.91 14.24 19.89
C ALA A 528 24.80 14.04 21.41
#